data_AF-I3STY3-F1
#
_entry.id   AF-I3STY3-F1
#
_cell.length_a   1.000
_cell.length_b   1.000
_cell.length_c   1.000
_cell.angle_alpha   90.00
_cell.angle_beta   90.00
_cell.angle_gamma   90.00
#
_symmetry.space_group_name_H-M   'P 1'
#
loop_
_entity.id
_entity.type
_entity.pdbx_description
1 polymer ?
#
loop_
_entity_poly.entity_id
_entity_poly.type
_entity_poly.pdbx_seq_one_letter_code
_entity_poly.pdbx_strand_id
1 'polypeptide(L)'
;MALHAAAFAIGYWMSKLSFGESTSRTISIECGMQSSALGFLLAQKHFTNPLVAVPSAVSVVCMALGGSALAVFWRNSPIPIDDKDDFKE
;
A
#
# COMPACT_ATOMS: atom_id res chain seq x y z
N MET A 1 1.35 5.24 10.70
CA MET A 1 1.77 6.05 9.53
C MET A 1 3.10 5.58 8.92
N ALA A 2 4.21 5.61 9.65
CA ALA A 2 5.54 5.25 9.10
C ALA A 2 5.58 3.87 8.41
N LEU A 3 4.93 2.85 8.97
CA LEU A 3 4.83 1.51 8.37
C LEU A 3 4.22 1.53 6.96
N HIS A 4 3.07 2.20 6.78
CA HIS A 4 2.42 2.29 5.47
C HIS A 4 3.23 3.12 4.49
N ALA A 5 3.79 4.25 4.93
CA ALA A 5 4.66 5.07 4.09
C ALA A 5 5.87 4.28 3.59
N ALA A 6 6.51 3.50 4.46
CA ALA A 6 7.59 2.61 4.08
C ALA A 6 7.12 1.51 3.11
N ALA A 7 5.96 0.90 3.34
CA ALA A 7 5.41 -0.12 2.44
C ALA A 7 5.09 0.43 1.05
N PHE A 8 4.44 1.60 0.95
CA PHE A 8 4.22 2.28 -0.33
C PHE A 8 5.54 2.56 -1.05
N ALA A 9 6.52 3.14 -0.34
CA ALA A 9 7.81 3.49 -0.93
C ALA A 9 8.59 2.25 -1.39
N ILE A 10 8.77 1.26 -0.51
CA ILE A 10 9.52 0.03 -0.81
C ILE A 10 8.82 -0.75 -1.93
N GLY A 11 7.49 -0.89 -1.88
CA GLY A 11 6.71 -1.55 -2.93
C GLY A 11 6.92 -0.90 -4.30
N TYR A 12 6.93 0.44 -4.35
CA TYR A 12 7.20 1.19 -5.57
C TYR A 12 8.65 1.00 -6.06
N TRP A 13 9.64 1.25 -5.21
CA TRP A 13 11.06 1.22 -5.61
C TRP A 13 11.52 -0.18 -5.99
N MET A 14 11.06 -1.23 -5.29
CA MET A 14 11.40 -2.60 -5.65
C MET A 14 10.74 -3.03 -6.96
N SER A 15 9.47 -2.68 -7.19
CA SER A 15 8.79 -3.03 -8.44
C SER A 15 9.39 -2.30 -9.64
N LYS A 16 9.84 -1.06 -9.48
CA LYS A 16 10.44 -0.26 -10.55
C LYS A 16 11.70 -0.88 -11.17
N LEU A 17 12.40 -1.75 -10.43
CA LEU A 17 13.56 -2.48 -10.95
C LEU A 17 13.17 -3.45 -12.07
N SER A 18 11.98 -4.06 -11.96
CA SER A 18 11.52 -5.10 -12.89
C SER A 18 10.46 -4.57 -13.86
N PHE A 19 9.47 -3.83 -13.35
CA PHE A 19 8.23 -3.50 -14.04
C PHE A 19 8.16 -2.06 -14.54
N GLY A 20 7.17 -1.79 -15.40
CA GLY A 20 6.75 -0.45 -15.82
C GLY A 20 6.17 0.37 -14.67
N GLU A 21 5.97 1.67 -14.92
CA GLU A 21 5.38 2.65 -14.03
C GLU A 21 3.97 2.25 -13.60
N SER A 22 3.11 1.83 -14.54
CA SER A 22 1.74 1.44 -14.23
C SER A 22 1.67 0.31 -13.20
N THR A 23 2.42 -0.76 -13.46
CA THR A 23 2.50 -1.93 -12.58
C THR A 23 3.17 -1.58 -11.26
N SER A 24 4.22 -0.76 -11.28
CA SER A 24 4.94 -0.35 -10.06
C SER A 24 4.07 0.49 -9.12
N ARG A 25 3.24 1.40 -9.67
CA ARG A 25 2.23 2.15 -8.90
C ARG A 25 1.20 1.22 -8.27
N THR A 26 0.74 0.22 -9.02
CA THR A 26 -0.21 -0.78 -8.53
C THR A 26 0.39 -1.58 -7.38
N ILE A 27 1.60 -2.12 -7.55
CA ILE A 27 2.30 -2.89 -6.52
C ILE A 27 2.53 -2.05 -5.25
N SER A 28 2.87 -0.77 -5.41
CA SER A 28 3.01 0.16 -4.28
C SER A 28 1.71 0.26 -3.45
N ILE A 29 0.56 0.45 -4.11
CA ILE A 29 -0.75 0.52 -3.43
C ILE A 29 -1.07 -0.79 -2.72
N GLU A 30 -0.96 -1.91 -3.41
CA GLU A 30 -1.24 -3.24 -2.84
C GLU A 30 -0.33 -3.55 -1.64
N CYS A 31 0.94 -3.13 -1.69
CA CYS A 31 1.86 -3.30 -0.58
C CYS A 31 1.47 -2.46 0.64
N GLY A 32 1.08 -1.20 0.43
CA GLY A 32 0.74 -0.28 1.53
C GLY A 32 -0.70 -0.40 2.05
N MET A 33 -1.64 -0.95 1.26
CA MET A 33 -3.06 -1.08 1.60
C MET A 33 -3.45 -2.52 1.97
N GLN A 34 -2.89 -3.04 3.06
CA GLN A 34 -3.22 -4.39 3.56
C GLN A 34 -4.54 -4.43 4.34
N SER A 35 -5.13 -5.62 4.54
CA SER A 35 -6.38 -5.76 5.30
C SER A 35 -6.17 -5.56 6.81
N SER A 36 -6.48 -4.36 7.30
CA SER A 36 -6.50 -4.06 8.75
C SER A 36 -7.60 -4.79 9.51
N ALA A 37 -8.70 -5.14 8.84
CA ALA A 37 -9.81 -5.87 9.46
C ALA A 37 -9.35 -7.25 9.96
N LEU A 38 -8.55 -7.95 9.15
CA LEU A 38 -8.00 -9.25 9.53
C LEU A 38 -7.07 -9.13 10.76
N GLY A 39 -6.20 -8.10 10.78
CA GLY A 39 -5.32 -7.83 11.92
C GLY A 39 -6.11 -7.53 13.21
N PHE A 40 -7.16 -6.73 13.10
CA PHE A 40 -8.05 -6.42 14.23
C PHE A 40 -8.75 -7.68 14.78
N LEU A 41 -9.30 -8.52 13.90
CA LEU A 41 -9.99 -9.75 14.30
C LEU A 41 -9.03 -10.77 14.93
N LEU A 42 -7.82 -10.92 14.39
CA LEU A 42 -6.81 -11.79 14.98
C LEU A 42 -6.36 -11.27 16.35
N ALA A 43 -6.19 -9.96 16.50
CA ALA A 43 -5.84 -9.34 17.78
C ALA A 43 -6.90 -9.63 18.85
N GLN A 44 -8.18 -9.46 18.53
CA GLN A 44 -9.28 -9.76 19.45
C GLN A 44 -9.40 -11.24 19.79
N LYS A 45 -9.12 -12.13 18.82
CA LYS A 45 -9.26 -13.58 19.01
C LYS A 45 -8.15 -14.19 19.86
N HIS A 46 -6.92 -13.70 19.69
CA HIS A 46 -5.73 -14.36 20.24
C HIS A 46 -5.09 -13.62 21.43
N PHE A 47 -5.47 -12.37 21.71
CA PHE A 47 -4.93 -11.62 22.83
C PHE A 47 -6.05 -11.17 23.79
N THR A 48 -5.84 -11.40 25.09
CA THR A 48 -6.79 -10.97 26.13
C THR A 48 -6.82 -9.46 26.29
N ASN A 49 -5.71 -8.77 26.00
CA ASN A 49 -5.62 -7.32 26.10
C ASN A 49 -6.23 -6.65 24.85
N PRO A 50 -7.35 -5.91 24.98
CA PRO A 50 -8.01 -5.26 23.85
C PRO A 50 -7.17 -4.17 23.19
N LEU A 51 -6.15 -3.64 23.89
CA LEU A 51 -5.26 -2.61 23.35
C LEU A 51 -4.43 -3.11 22.15
N VAL A 52 -4.27 -4.43 22.00
CA VAL A 52 -3.55 -5.03 20.86
C VAL A 52 -4.30 -4.83 19.54
N ALA A 53 -5.61 -4.59 19.56
CA ALA A 53 -6.41 -4.33 18.36
C ALA A 53 -6.34 -2.86 17.90
N VAL A 54 -5.92 -1.94 18.78
CA VAL A 54 -5.86 -0.49 18.52
C VAL A 54 -4.94 -0.15 17.34
N PRO A 55 -3.72 -0.71 17.20
CA PRO A 55 -2.88 -0.45 16.04
C PRO A 55 -3.54 -0.80 14.71
N SER A 56 -4.27 -1.93 14.63
CA SER A 56 -5.01 -2.32 13.42
C SER A 56 -6.17 -1.36 13.12
N ALA A 57 -6.88 -0.89 14.15
CA ALA A 57 -7.93 0.12 13.98
C ALA A 57 -7.38 1.48 13.50
N VAL A 58 -6.20 1.90 13.97
CA VAL A 58 -5.55 3.15 13.52
C VAL A 58 -4.93 3.00 12.12
N SER A 59 -4.46 1.79 11.80
CA SER A 59 -3.83 1.45 10.52
C SER A 59 -4.77 1.72 9.32
N VAL A 60 -6.07 1.40 9.44
CA VAL A 60 -7.05 1.66 8.36
C VAL A 60 -7.13 3.13 7.96
N VAL A 61 -7.13 4.03 8.94
CA VAL A 61 -7.18 5.47 8.67
C VAL A 61 -5.86 5.93 8.04
N CYS A 62 -4.72 5.45 8.56
CA CYS A 62 -3.41 5.80 8.03
C CYS A 62 -3.25 5.41 6.56
N MET A 63 -3.59 4.17 6.21
CA MET A 63 -3.42 3.69 4.83
C MET A 63 -4.47 4.26 3.87
N ALA A 64 -5.70 4.53 4.33
CA ALA A 64 -6.70 5.19 3.50
C ALA A 64 -6.28 6.62 3.13
N LEU A 65 -5.77 7.39 4.10
CA LEU A 65 -5.22 8.73 3.85
C LEU A 65 -3.99 8.68 2.95
N GLY A 66 -3.04 7.79 3.22
CA GLY A 66 -1.83 7.64 2.42
C GLY A 66 -2.12 7.18 0.99
N GLY A 67 -2.92 6.12 0.83
CA GLY A 67 -3.28 5.55 -0.47
C GLY A 67 -4.11 6.51 -1.31
N SER A 68 -5.09 7.22 -0.71
CA SER A 68 -5.87 8.22 -1.45
C SER A 68 -5.02 9.42 -1.89
N ALA A 69 -4.13 9.92 -1.03
CA ALA A 69 -3.19 10.98 -1.42
C ALA A 69 -2.28 10.55 -2.57
N LEU A 70 -1.74 9.32 -2.51
CA LEU A 70 -0.87 8.77 -3.54
C LEU A 70 -1.62 8.53 -4.86
N ALA A 71 -2.87 8.04 -4.80
CA ALA A 71 -3.74 7.89 -5.96
C ALA A 71 -4.03 9.24 -6.63
N VAL A 72 -4.32 10.30 -5.86
CA VAL A 72 -4.51 11.65 -6.39
C VAL A 72 -3.22 12.20 -7.01
N PHE A 73 -2.08 11.98 -6.35
CA PHE A 73 -0.77 12.40 -6.88
C PHE A 73 -0.48 11.75 -8.24
N TRP A 74 -0.69 10.45 -8.37
CA TRP A 74 -0.46 9.73 -9.62
C TRP A 74 -1.50 9.98 -10.70
N ARG A 75 -2.75 10.29 -10.32
CA ARG A 75 -3.75 10.77 -11.27
C ARG A 75 -3.27 12.01 -12.02
N ASN A 76 -2.50 12.87 -11.33
CA ASN A 76 -1.96 14.10 -11.90
C ASN A 76 -0.56 13.93 -12.50
N SER A 77 0.01 12.72 -12.47
CA SER A 77 1.35 12.40 -12.98
C SER A 77 1.23 11.40 -14.14
N PRO A 78 1.26 11.85 -15.41
CA PRO A 78 1.08 10.95 -16.54
C PRO A 78 2.14 9.84 -16.56
N ILE A 79 1.74 8.69 -17.09
CA ILE A 79 2.64 7.55 -17.30
C ILE A 79 3.54 7.89 -18.50
N PRO A 80 4.86 7.60 -18.45
CA PRO A 80 5.75 7.80 -19.60
C PRO A 80 5.25 7.07 -20.85
N ILE A 81 5.43 7.68 -22.02
CA ILE A 81 4.97 7.10 -23.31
C ILE A 81 5.78 5.84 -23.66
N ASP A 82 7.03 5.78 -23.20
CA ASP A 82 7.97 4.68 -23.35
C ASP A 82 7.97 3.72 -22.15
N ASP A 83 6.88 3.70 -21.36
CA ASP A 83 6.78 2.78 -20.22
C ASP A 83 6.86 1.31 -20.66
N LYS A 84 7.43 0.47 -19.80
CA LYS A 84 7.60 -0.96 -20.11
C LYS A 84 6.23 -1.61 -20.27
N ASP A 85 6.07 -2.39 -21.34
CA ASP A 85 4.90 -3.24 -21.52
C ASP A 85 5.14 -4.58 -20.81
N ASP A 86 4.74 -4.64 -19.54
CA ASP A 86 5.00 -5.78 -18.66
C ASP A 86 4.27 -7.08 -19.08
N PHE A 87 3.36 -7.01 -20.05
CA PHE A 87 2.51 -8.13 -20.47
C PHE A 87 2.69 -8.55 -21.93
N LYS A 88 3.68 -8.00 -22.63
CA LYS A 88 4.10 -8.51 -23.94
C LYS A 88 5.08 -9.66 -23.77
N GLU A 89 4.64 -10.87 -24.15
CA GLU A 89 5.53 -12.00 -24.45
C GLU A 89 6.29 -11.81 -25.77
#